data_AF-A0A2T2R031-F1
#
_entry.id   AF-A0A2T2R031-F1
#
_cell.length_a   1.000
_cell.length_b   1.000
_cell.length_c   1.000
_cell.angle_alpha   90.00
_cell.angle_beta   90.00
_cell.angle_gamma   90.00
#
_symmetry.space_group_name_H-M   'P 1'
#
loop_
_entity.id
_entity.type
_entity.pdbx_description
1 polymer ?
#
loop_
_entity_poly.entity_id
_entity_poly.type
_entity_poly.pdbx_seq_one_letter_code
_entity_poly.pdbx_strand_id
1 'polypeptide(L)'
;MRTFISLPISSSIKTELKNYQEKIKVNNKNIDIKWTKPEKMHVTLKFIGEIDTGEINQLTEIVKKSSQHINDSLKYNFFKVDAFPNLDHPSVIITKLKEEGRKGFDLEQNLRSYLKKYRFSFDEKKWIPHITIGRVKDDSTNLYLPDSNLDFSWKVDEVHSDSTHNYIFTPNAEMLVDAYQDEYFQTVLNSAKINICDSKGVNFFNFHAFKRVTGVDFMKELCEIAQEEQLSLYLLGSESEEVIDKLEQKLKDKYPNLTICGSHPGPEIEIISEAGINKLGVDKDDNNKIIHEIIMKSPDIVFVAFGHLKQELWIYNFLSDIPKIELAMGVGGAFDYISESKTRAPEWMRKIGFEWLYRVYKEPWRIKRIFKAVFIFPLLIGYDKVKKSFKKII
;
A
#
# COMPACT_ATOMS: atom_id res chain seq x y z
N MET A 1 -10.31 12.42 -16.65
CA MET A 1 -10.46 12.37 -15.18
C MET A 1 -10.02 13.70 -14.57
N ARG A 2 -10.76 14.28 -13.62
CA ARG A 2 -10.33 15.52 -12.94
C ARG A 2 -9.23 15.23 -11.91
N THR A 3 -8.06 15.83 -12.10
CA THR A 3 -6.82 15.50 -11.40
C THR A 3 -6.23 16.72 -10.70
N PHE A 4 -5.64 16.48 -9.53
CA PHE A 4 -4.85 17.43 -8.77
C PHE A 4 -3.70 16.71 -8.07
N ILE A 5 -2.72 17.48 -7.62
CA ILE A 5 -1.54 17.01 -6.88
C ILE A 5 -1.62 17.62 -5.48
N SER A 6 -1.38 16.82 -4.45
CA SER A 6 -1.49 17.23 -3.05
C SER A 6 -0.40 16.66 -2.17
N LEU A 7 -0.16 17.31 -1.04
CA LEU A 7 0.58 16.77 0.09
C LEU A 7 -0.38 16.06 1.06
N PRO A 8 -0.06 14.84 1.51
CA PRO A 8 -0.80 14.19 2.57
C PRO A 8 -0.59 14.92 3.91
N ILE A 9 -1.52 14.69 4.83
CA ILE A 9 -1.44 15.15 6.23
C ILE A 9 -1.60 13.95 7.15
N SER A 10 -0.93 13.96 8.29
CA SER A 10 -0.93 12.83 9.24
C SER A 10 -2.31 12.60 9.88
N SER A 11 -2.55 11.38 10.35
CA SER A 11 -3.79 11.01 11.05
C SER A 11 -4.04 11.81 12.34
N SER A 12 -2.97 12.21 13.05
CA SER A 12 -3.08 13.09 14.21
C SER A 12 -3.69 14.44 13.83
N ILE A 13 -3.18 15.06 12.76
CA ILE A 13 -3.70 16.34 12.26
C ILE A 13 -5.13 16.19 11.73
N LYS A 14 -5.44 15.10 11.01
CA LYS A 14 -6.82 14.82 10.56
C LYS A 14 -7.78 14.75 11.75
N THR A 15 -7.36 14.18 12.87
CA THR A 15 -8.17 14.08 14.10
C THR A 15 -8.37 15.45 14.75
N GLU A 16 -7.33 16.27 14.85
CA GLU A 16 -7.43 17.62 15.38
C GLU A 16 -8.32 18.53 14.50
N LEU A 17 -8.15 18.47 13.19
CA LEU A 17 -9.00 19.19 12.24
C LEU A 17 -10.46 18.72 12.29
N LYS A 18 -10.71 17.42 12.51
CA LYS A 18 -12.06 16.91 12.75
C LYS A 18 -12.66 17.52 14.01
N ASN A 19 -11.93 17.52 15.14
CA ASN A 19 -12.39 18.13 16.38
C ASN A 19 -12.67 19.63 16.21
N TYR A 20 -11.84 20.33 15.43
CA TYR A 20 -12.07 21.72 15.11
C TYR A 20 -13.29 21.92 14.19
N GLN A 21 -13.45 21.06 13.17
CA GLN A 21 -14.62 21.04 12.30
C GLN A 21 -15.91 20.88 13.10
N GLU A 22 -15.93 20.03 14.14
CA GLU A 22 -17.10 19.89 15.04
C GLU A 22 -17.41 21.19 15.79
N LYS A 23 -16.39 21.95 16.24
CA LYS A 23 -16.61 23.27 16.86
C LYS A 23 -17.25 24.25 15.87
N ILE A 24 -16.81 24.27 14.62
CA ILE A 24 -17.42 25.13 13.58
C ILE A 24 -18.86 24.66 13.31
N LYS A 25 -19.11 23.34 13.19
CA LYS A 25 -20.45 22.77 12.98
C LYS A 25 -21.45 23.24 14.03
N VAL A 26 -21.07 23.17 15.31
CA VAL A 26 -21.95 23.55 16.43
C VAL A 26 -22.35 25.02 16.35
N ASN A 27 -21.44 25.91 15.93
CA ASN A 27 -21.69 27.35 15.85
C ASN A 27 -22.36 27.81 14.55
N ASN A 28 -22.49 26.94 13.55
CA ASN A 28 -23.01 27.28 12.21
C ASN A 28 -24.15 26.35 11.75
N LYS A 29 -24.98 25.86 12.68
CA LYS A 29 -26.08 24.93 12.39
C LYS A 29 -27.10 25.45 11.37
N ASN A 30 -27.20 26.77 11.21
CA ASN A 30 -28.15 27.42 10.32
C ASN A 30 -27.60 27.62 8.89
N ILE A 31 -26.40 27.12 8.60
CA ILE A 31 -25.73 27.27 7.30
C ILE A 31 -25.57 25.87 6.67
N ASP A 32 -25.99 25.69 5.41
CA ASP A 32 -25.73 24.45 4.67
C ASP A 32 -24.25 24.36 4.28
N ILE A 33 -23.50 23.59 5.07
CA ILE A 33 -22.08 23.34 4.84
C ILE A 33 -21.88 21.86 4.52
N LYS A 34 -21.35 21.59 3.33
CA LYS A 34 -20.80 20.28 2.97
C LYS A 34 -19.40 20.12 3.56
N TRP A 35 -19.33 19.39 4.66
CA TRP A 35 -18.07 19.14 5.38
C TRP A 35 -17.14 18.19 4.61
N THR A 36 -15.85 18.55 4.54
CA THR A 36 -14.81 17.65 4.04
C THR A 36 -14.62 16.51 5.03
N LYS A 37 -14.70 15.27 4.55
CA LYS A 37 -14.40 14.11 5.39
C LYS A 37 -12.90 14.09 5.77
N PRO A 38 -12.51 13.73 7.01
CA PRO A 38 -11.12 13.77 7.46
C PRO A 38 -10.13 13.03 6.55
N GLU A 39 -10.52 11.89 5.99
CA GLU A 39 -9.71 11.08 5.07
C GLU A 39 -9.41 11.80 3.73
N LYS A 40 -10.26 12.77 3.34
CA LYS A 40 -10.07 13.58 2.13
C LYS A 40 -9.33 14.90 2.39
N MET A 41 -9.00 15.21 3.64
CA MET A 41 -8.26 16.44 3.97
C MET A 41 -6.80 16.29 3.52
N HIS A 42 -6.32 17.28 2.77
CA HIS A 42 -4.98 17.34 2.20
C HIS A 42 -4.60 18.80 1.92
N VAL A 43 -3.33 19.06 1.64
CA VAL A 43 -2.87 20.36 1.12
C VAL A 43 -2.71 20.24 -0.39
N THR A 44 -3.54 20.92 -1.17
CA THR A 44 -3.41 20.87 -2.64
C THR A 44 -2.19 21.69 -3.08
N LEU A 45 -1.31 21.10 -3.89
CA LEU A 45 -0.22 21.80 -4.58
C LEU A 45 -0.73 22.44 -5.88
N LYS A 46 -1.30 21.62 -6.78
CA LYS A 46 -1.86 22.11 -8.05
C LYS A 46 -3.07 21.32 -8.52
N PHE A 47 -4.05 22.04 -9.07
CA PHE A 47 -5.10 21.46 -9.89
C PHE A 47 -4.62 21.38 -11.33
N ILE A 48 -4.67 20.18 -11.92
CA ILE A 48 -4.26 19.94 -13.32
C ILE A 48 -5.48 20.07 -14.25
N GLY A 49 -6.67 19.74 -13.75
CA GLY A 49 -7.89 19.73 -14.56
C GLY A 49 -8.18 18.33 -15.08
N GLU A 50 -8.79 18.21 -16.25
CA GLU A 50 -9.05 16.92 -16.86
C GLU A 50 -7.83 16.41 -17.61
N ILE A 51 -7.42 15.18 -17.31
CA ILE A 51 -6.35 14.47 -18.04
C ILE A 51 -6.83 13.10 -18.48
N ASP A 52 -6.17 12.55 -19.50
CA ASP A 52 -6.38 11.20 -19.98
C ASP A 52 -5.60 10.18 -19.14
N THR A 53 -6.07 8.93 -19.09
CA THR A 53 -5.42 7.86 -18.32
C THR A 53 -3.99 7.57 -18.81
N GLY A 54 -3.71 7.81 -20.10
CA GLY A 54 -2.37 7.68 -20.68
C GLY A 54 -1.35 8.71 -20.15
N GLU A 55 -1.82 9.84 -19.61
CA GLU A 55 -0.95 10.92 -19.12
C GLU A 55 -0.52 10.73 -17.65
N ILE A 56 -1.15 9.78 -16.93
CA ILE A 56 -0.93 9.55 -15.49
C ILE A 56 0.53 9.16 -15.20
N ASN A 57 1.13 8.31 -16.04
CA ASN A 57 2.51 7.86 -15.87
C ASN A 57 3.49 9.03 -15.98
N GLN A 58 3.28 9.90 -16.95
CA GLN A 58 4.09 11.09 -17.15
C GLN A 58 3.92 12.09 -16.01
N LEU A 59 2.68 12.30 -15.55
CA LEU A 59 2.40 13.17 -14.42
C LEU A 59 3.05 12.65 -13.13
N THR A 60 3.05 11.33 -12.92
CA THR A 60 3.72 10.68 -11.79
C THR A 60 5.24 10.89 -11.84
N GLU A 61 5.85 10.77 -13.02
CA GLU A 61 7.27 11.05 -13.20
C GLU A 61 7.62 12.52 -12.93
N ILE A 62 6.76 13.45 -13.36
CA ILE A 62 6.90 14.89 -13.08
C ILE A 62 6.88 15.14 -11.57
N VAL A 63 5.92 14.56 -10.84
CA VAL A 63 5.84 14.69 -9.38
C VAL A 63 7.12 14.17 -8.72
N LYS A 64 7.59 12.98 -9.11
CA LYS A 64 8.85 12.40 -8.61
C LYS A 64 10.02 13.34 -8.83
N LYS A 65 10.25 13.80 -10.07
CA LYS A 65 11.34 14.74 -10.42
C LYS A 65 11.26 16.05 -9.64
N SER A 66 10.05 16.56 -9.40
CA SER A 66 9.84 17.80 -8.66
C SER A 66 10.20 17.68 -7.18
N SER A 67 10.10 16.46 -6.62
CA SER A 67 10.38 16.16 -5.21
C SER A 67 11.81 15.72 -4.91
N GLN A 68 12.62 15.35 -5.92
CA GLN A 68 13.94 14.74 -5.76
C GLN A 68 14.97 15.56 -4.97
N HIS A 69 14.81 16.88 -4.90
CA HIS A 69 15.73 17.77 -4.18
C HIS A 69 15.27 18.10 -2.77
N ILE A 70 14.13 17.57 -2.34
CA ILE A 70 13.56 17.79 -1.01
C ILE A 70 13.90 16.56 -0.17
N ASN A 71 15.11 16.56 0.36
CA ASN A 71 15.63 15.49 1.23
C ASN A 71 15.25 15.67 2.70
N ASP A 72 14.60 16.78 3.02
CA ASP A 72 14.20 17.15 4.37
C ASP A 72 12.70 17.23 4.46
N SER A 73 12.18 17.01 5.66
CA SER A 73 10.77 17.18 5.91
C SER A 73 10.25 18.59 5.66
N LEU A 74 9.03 18.69 5.15
CA LEU A 74 8.27 19.93 5.13
C LEU A 74 7.59 20.13 6.48
N LYS A 75 7.77 21.30 7.08
CA LYS A 75 7.15 21.67 8.35
C LYS A 75 6.19 22.83 8.16
N TYR A 76 5.00 22.68 8.69
CA TYR A 76 3.96 23.69 8.63
C TYR A 76 3.30 23.82 9.97
N ASN A 77 3.02 25.07 10.33
CA ASN A 77 2.25 25.42 11.52
C ASN A 77 0.87 25.89 11.09
N PHE A 78 -0.11 25.55 11.90
CA PHE A 78 -1.43 26.13 11.77
C PHE A 78 -1.35 27.66 11.92
N PHE A 79 -2.00 28.41 11.01
CA PHE A 79 -2.00 29.87 11.07
C PHE A 79 -3.35 30.42 11.52
N LYS A 80 -4.41 30.13 10.76
CA LYS A 80 -5.78 30.54 11.07
C LYS A 80 -6.80 29.79 10.22
N VAL A 81 -8.04 29.69 10.70
CA VAL A 81 -9.17 29.33 9.83
C VAL A 81 -9.65 30.58 9.11
N ASP A 82 -10.00 30.42 7.84
CA ASP A 82 -10.40 31.50 6.94
C ASP A 82 -11.44 30.95 5.95
N ALA A 83 -11.95 31.81 5.08
CA ALA A 83 -12.83 31.39 3.99
C ALA A 83 -12.43 32.02 2.65
N PHE A 84 -12.79 31.34 1.58
CA PHE A 84 -12.59 31.80 0.20
C PHE A 84 -13.95 31.98 -0.50
N PRO A 85 -14.15 33.05 -1.30
CA PRO A 85 -13.21 34.14 -1.58
C PRO A 85 -12.93 35.06 -0.39
N ASN A 86 -13.87 35.24 0.53
CA ASN A 86 -13.72 36.01 1.76
C ASN A 86 -14.74 35.51 2.81
N LEU A 87 -14.73 36.11 4.02
CA LEU A 87 -15.62 35.73 5.11
C LEU A 87 -17.06 36.23 4.93
N ASP A 88 -17.26 37.31 4.17
CA ASP A 88 -18.58 37.89 3.93
C ASP A 88 -19.40 37.07 2.95
N HIS A 89 -18.73 36.43 1.97
CA HIS A 89 -19.32 35.53 0.99
C HIS A 89 -18.46 34.25 0.87
N PRO A 90 -18.48 33.38 1.88
CA PRO A 90 -17.65 32.20 1.92
C PRO A 90 -18.23 31.09 1.05
N SER A 91 -17.48 30.61 0.07
CA SER A 91 -17.80 29.37 -0.67
C SER A 91 -17.03 28.17 -0.11
N VAL A 92 -15.84 28.40 0.44
CA VAL A 92 -14.96 27.34 0.97
C VAL A 92 -14.37 27.76 2.30
N ILE A 93 -14.52 26.91 3.32
CA ILE A 93 -13.90 27.07 4.63
C ILE A 93 -12.55 26.37 4.59
N ILE A 94 -11.49 27.09 4.92
CA ILE A 94 -10.11 26.60 4.83
C ILE A 94 -9.35 26.83 6.13
N THR A 95 -8.37 25.98 6.40
CA THR A 95 -7.29 26.26 7.34
C THR A 95 -6.08 26.74 6.56
N LYS A 96 -5.62 27.96 6.82
CA LYS A 96 -4.36 28.49 6.30
C LYS A 96 -3.20 27.96 7.11
N LEU A 97 -2.11 27.67 6.41
CA LEU A 97 -0.92 27.08 6.98
C LEU A 97 0.23 28.07 6.80
N LYS A 98 1.12 28.15 7.78
CA LYS A 98 2.37 28.89 7.69
C LYS A 98 3.51 27.89 7.59
N GLU A 99 4.22 27.94 6.49
CA GLU A 99 5.39 27.08 6.30
C GLU A 99 6.56 27.55 7.16
N GLU A 100 7.26 26.62 7.79
CA GLU A 100 8.57 26.87 8.36
C GLU A 100 9.64 26.73 7.27
N GLY A 101 10.21 27.85 6.83
CA GLY A 101 11.14 27.89 5.71
C GLY A 101 10.45 28.22 4.38
N ARG A 102 10.92 27.62 3.27
CA ARG A 102 10.38 27.83 1.91
C ARG A 102 10.41 26.56 1.03
N LYS A 103 10.63 25.38 1.61
CA LYS A 103 10.84 24.13 0.87
C LYS A 103 9.60 23.65 0.12
N GLY A 104 8.42 23.78 0.71
CA GLY A 104 7.15 23.47 0.08
C GLY A 104 6.78 24.48 -1.01
N PHE A 105 7.13 25.75 -0.81
CA PHE A 105 7.09 26.74 -1.88
C PHE A 105 8.01 26.35 -3.04
N ASP A 106 9.25 25.95 -2.75
CA ASP A 106 10.21 25.49 -3.76
C ASP A 106 9.72 24.23 -4.47
N LEU A 107 9.06 23.30 -3.75
CA LEU A 107 8.38 22.12 -4.33
C LEU A 107 7.34 22.53 -5.36
N GLU A 108 6.45 23.46 -4.99
CA GLU A 108 5.38 23.92 -5.88
C GLU A 108 5.94 24.64 -7.10
N GLN A 109 7.00 25.44 -6.94
CA GLN A 109 7.67 26.11 -8.07
C GLN A 109 8.36 25.11 -9.00
N ASN A 110 9.05 24.11 -8.45
CA ASN A 110 9.65 23.03 -9.23
C ASN A 110 8.60 22.25 -10.01
N LEU A 111 7.51 21.87 -9.33
CA LEU A 111 6.38 21.19 -9.95
C LEU A 111 5.78 22.04 -11.08
N ARG A 112 5.57 23.33 -10.85
CA ARG A 112 5.10 24.26 -11.87
C ARG A 112 6.02 24.30 -13.09
N SER A 113 7.34 24.35 -12.87
CA SER A 113 8.33 24.35 -13.95
C SER A 113 8.26 23.08 -14.80
N TYR A 114 8.18 21.91 -14.16
CA TYR A 114 8.04 20.65 -14.88
C TYR A 114 6.70 20.52 -15.60
N LEU A 115 5.58 20.87 -14.97
CA LEU A 115 4.27 20.85 -15.63
C LEU A 115 4.26 21.72 -16.89
N LYS A 116 4.84 22.93 -16.83
CA LYS A 116 5.01 23.80 -18.02
C LYS A 116 5.89 23.16 -19.09
N LYS A 117 7.03 22.59 -18.68
CA LYS A 117 7.97 21.92 -19.59
C LYS A 117 7.31 20.79 -20.38
N TYR A 118 6.44 20.03 -19.73
CA TYR A 118 5.71 18.91 -20.33
C TYR A 118 4.31 19.28 -20.85
N ARG A 119 3.98 20.58 -20.89
CA ARG A 119 2.72 21.13 -21.45
C ARG A 119 1.43 20.61 -20.79
N PHE A 120 1.49 20.28 -19.51
CA PHE A 120 0.27 20.04 -18.73
C PHE A 120 -0.47 21.35 -18.48
N SER A 121 -1.78 21.32 -18.65
CA SER A 121 -2.67 22.38 -18.15
C SER A 121 -2.71 22.34 -16.62
N PHE A 122 -2.75 23.50 -15.95
CA PHE A 122 -2.93 23.58 -14.50
C PHE A 122 -3.38 24.99 -14.07
N ASP A 123 -3.86 25.11 -12.82
CA ASP A 123 -4.26 26.40 -12.23
C ASP A 123 -3.05 27.33 -11.99
N GLU A 124 -3.09 28.53 -12.58
CA GLU A 124 -2.01 29.53 -12.49
C GLU A 124 -2.04 30.37 -11.21
N LYS A 125 -3.06 30.23 -10.36
CA LYS A 125 -3.15 30.98 -9.10
C LYS A 125 -1.91 30.77 -8.22
N LYS A 126 -1.54 31.85 -7.51
CA LYS A 126 -0.49 31.81 -6.49
C LYS A 126 -0.85 30.75 -5.45
N TRP A 127 0.07 29.83 -5.22
CA TRP A 127 -0.12 28.80 -4.21
C TRP A 127 -0.04 29.40 -2.80
N ILE A 128 -1.04 29.08 -1.99
CA ILE A 128 -1.11 29.39 -0.57
C ILE A 128 -1.45 28.06 0.11
N PRO A 129 -0.59 27.51 0.98
CA PRO A 129 -0.84 26.22 1.60
C PRO A 129 -2.07 26.32 2.51
N HIS A 130 -3.09 25.52 2.21
CA HIS A 130 -4.32 25.47 2.97
C HIS A 130 -4.97 24.08 2.90
N ILE A 131 -5.82 23.78 3.87
CA ILE A 131 -6.63 22.56 3.94
C ILE A 131 -8.10 22.94 3.90
N THR A 132 -8.87 22.32 3.01
CA THR A 132 -10.32 22.57 2.91
C THR A 132 -11.08 21.81 3.99
N ILE A 133 -11.74 22.51 4.91
CA ILE A 133 -12.55 21.93 5.98
C ILE A 133 -14.01 21.71 5.54
N GLY A 134 -14.53 22.58 4.70
CA GLY A 134 -15.92 22.49 4.24
C GLY A 134 -16.21 23.42 3.07
N ARG A 135 -17.35 23.19 2.42
CA ARG A 135 -17.87 24.03 1.33
C ARG A 135 -19.26 24.49 1.69
N VAL A 136 -19.47 25.79 1.64
CA VAL A 136 -20.77 26.43 1.90
C VAL A 136 -21.59 26.33 0.63
N LYS A 137 -22.86 25.93 0.72
CA LYS A 137 -23.74 25.78 -0.45
C LYS A 137 -24.61 27.00 -0.71
N ASP A 138 -24.95 27.76 0.33
CA ASP A 138 -25.79 28.95 0.25
C ASP A 138 -24.93 30.23 0.30
N ASP A 139 -25.44 31.35 -0.22
CA ASP A 139 -24.83 32.68 -0.07
C ASP A 139 -25.00 33.22 1.37
N SER A 140 -24.50 32.47 2.35
CA SER A 140 -24.60 32.80 3.76
C SER A 140 -23.55 33.85 4.14
N THR A 141 -23.99 34.97 4.71
CA THR A 141 -23.11 36.10 5.08
C THR A 141 -22.63 36.09 6.53
N ASN A 142 -23.06 35.11 7.34
CA ASN A 142 -22.86 35.08 8.80
C ASN A 142 -22.08 33.84 9.26
N LEU A 143 -21.01 33.46 8.55
CA LEU A 143 -20.16 32.33 8.95
C LEU A 143 -19.36 32.69 10.20
N TYR A 144 -19.61 31.99 11.31
CA TYR A 144 -18.83 32.12 12.53
C TYR A 144 -17.64 31.15 12.53
N LEU A 145 -16.43 31.68 12.58
CA LEU A 145 -15.22 30.89 12.77
C LEU A 145 -14.68 31.18 14.18
N PRO A 146 -14.60 30.18 15.08
CA PRO A 146 -14.02 30.40 16.40
C PRO A 146 -12.54 30.80 16.28
N ASP A 147 -12.00 31.49 17.29
CA ASP A 147 -10.56 31.71 17.39
C ASP A 147 -9.86 30.38 17.65
N SER A 148 -8.86 30.08 16.81
CA SER A 148 -8.07 28.85 16.88
C SER A 148 -6.75 29.10 17.61
N ASN A 149 -6.63 28.60 18.84
CA ASN A 149 -5.33 28.29 19.47
C ASN A 149 -4.86 26.88 19.06
N LEU A 150 -4.99 26.53 17.78
CA LEU A 150 -4.44 25.28 17.27
C LEU A 150 -2.96 25.55 16.96
N ASP A 151 -2.06 24.99 17.76
CA ASP A 151 -0.63 25.03 17.50
C ASP A 151 -0.15 23.61 17.29
N PHE A 152 -0.11 23.20 16.02
CA PHE A 152 0.43 21.91 15.63
C PHE A 152 1.40 22.08 14.47
N SER A 153 2.51 21.36 14.57
CA SER A 153 3.48 21.19 13.49
C SER A 153 3.36 19.77 12.94
N TRP A 154 3.23 19.61 11.62
CA TRP A 154 3.44 18.28 11.02
C TRP A 154 4.64 18.28 10.10
N LYS A 155 5.26 17.11 10.06
CA LYS A 155 6.42 16.80 9.26
C LYS A 155 5.92 15.96 8.08
N VAL A 156 6.07 16.44 6.85
CA VAL A 156 5.88 15.59 5.66
C VAL A 156 7.19 14.80 5.51
N ASP A 157 7.23 13.59 6.06
CA ASP A 157 8.38 12.69 6.00
C ASP A 157 8.30 11.83 4.75
N GLU A 158 9.08 12.21 3.73
CA GLU A 158 9.10 11.65 2.38
C GLU A 158 7.71 11.64 1.70
N VAL A 159 7.64 11.86 0.38
CA VAL A 159 6.43 11.48 -0.36
C VAL A 159 6.45 9.97 -0.46
N HIS A 160 6.21 9.30 0.66
CA HIS A 160 5.68 7.96 0.62
C HIS A 160 4.24 8.10 0.14
N SER A 161 3.89 7.35 -0.88
CA SER A 161 2.50 7.00 -1.11
C SER A 161 2.01 6.31 0.15
N ASP A 162 1.49 7.08 1.10
CA ASP A 162 0.68 6.54 2.19
C ASP A 162 -0.62 6.02 1.58
N SER A 163 -0.53 4.93 0.82
CA SER A 163 -1.52 3.87 0.89
C SER A 163 -1.23 3.15 2.20
N THR A 164 -2.04 3.44 3.21
CA THR A 164 -1.98 2.97 4.61
C THR A 164 -2.25 1.47 4.77
N HIS A 165 -1.86 0.64 3.80
CA HIS A 165 -2.10 -0.78 3.84
C HIS A 165 -0.84 -1.49 4.34
N ASN A 166 -0.99 -2.29 5.40
CA ASN A 166 0.12 -3.10 5.88
C ASN A 166 0.21 -4.36 5.01
N TYR A 167 1.35 -4.58 4.36
CA TYR A 167 1.61 -5.83 3.66
C TYR A 167 2.65 -6.66 4.41
N ILE A 168 2.43 -7.97 4.45
CA ILE A 168 3.40 -8.94 4.94
C ILE A 168 3.80 -9.85 3.79
N PHE A 169 5.10 -9.94 3.53
CA PHE A 169 5.66 -10.92 2.61
C PHE A 169 6.52 -11.92 3.36
N THR A 170 6.66 -13.10 2.77
CA THR A 170 7.45 -14.20 3.32
C THR A 170 8.64 -14.50 2.41
N PRO A 171 9.62 -13.56 2.27
CA PRO A 171 10.70 -13.74 1.33
C PRO A 171 11.51 -14.99 1.64
N ASN A 172 11.74 -15.77 0.59
CA ASN A 172 12.60 -16.94 0.63
C ASN A 172 13.89 -16.68 -0.18
N ALA A 173 14.83 -17.64 -0.21
CA ALA A 173 16.12 -17.46 -0.87
C ALA A 173 15.99 -17.17 -2.38
N GLU A 174 14.99 -17.73 -3.06
CA GLU A 174 14.77 -17.51 -4.48
C GLU A 174 14.24 -16.09 -4.76
N MET A 175 13.37 -15.58 -3.88
CA MET A 175 12.82 -14.22 -3.98
C MET A 175 13.92 -13.17 -3.85
N LEU A 176 14.89 -13.43 -2.97
CA LEU A 176 16.03 -12.53 -2.77
C LEU A 176 16.97 -12.52 -3.97
N VAL A 177 17.15 -13.64 -4.66
CA VAL A 177 17.90 -13.68 -5.93
C VAL A 177 17.18 -12.87 -6.99
N ASP A 178 15.86 -13.03 -7.10
CA ASP A 178 15.06 -12.32 -8.10
C ASP A 178 15.05 -10.80 -7.79
N ALA A 179 14.89 -10.40 -6.52
CA ALA A 179 14.97 -9.00 -6.10
C ALA A 179 16.37 -8.39 -6.26
N TYR A 180 17.43 -9.19 -6.23
CA TYR A 180 18.79 -8.69 -6.52
C TYR A 180 18.96 -8.33 -8.01
N GLN A 181 18.20 -8.96 -8.90
CA GLN A 181 18.30 -8.75 -10.35
C GLN A 181 17.23 -7.79 -10.89
N ASP A 182 16.17 -7.55 -10.12
CA ASP A 182 15.01 -6.75 -10.50
C ASP A 182 14.77 -5.65 -9.46
N GLU A 183 15.18 -4.42 -9.78
CA GLU A 183 15.06 -3.25 -8.89
C GLU A 183 13.60 -2.93 -8.52
N TYR A 184 12.66 -3.23 -9.41
CA TYR A 184 11.24 -3.02 -9.14
C TYR A 184 10.73 -4.05 -8.13
N PHE A 185 11.10 -5.32 -8.30
CA PHE A 185 10.75 -6.35 -7.31
C PHE A 185 11.45 -6.13 -5.96
N GLN A 186 12.68 -5.59 -5.96
CA GLN A 186 13.35 -5.12 -4.75
C GLN A 186 12.53 -4.03 -4.03
N THR A 187 12.04 -3.06 -4.78
CA THR A 187 11.19 -1.97 -4.26
C THR A 187 9.90 -2.54 -3.65
N VAL A 188 9.28 -3.50 -4.33
CA VAL A 188 8.08 -4.19 -3.86
C VAL A 188 8.34 -4.88 -2.52
N LEU A 189 9.39 -5.70 -2.41
CA LEU A 189 9.71 -6.38 -1.15
C LEU A 189 10.06 -5.42 -0.01
N ASN A 190 10.76 -4.31 -0.31
CA ASN A 190 11.13 -3.30 0.67
C ASN A 190 9.94 -2.41 1.10
N SER A 191 8.84 -2.41 0.35
CA SER A 191 7.62 -1.70 0.73
C SER A 191 6.78 -2.42 1.79
N ALA A 192 7.07 -3.71 2.04
CA ALA A 192 6.34 -4.49 3.03
C ALA A 192 6.56 -3.95 4.45
N LYS A 193 5.51 -4.00 5.27
CA LYS A 193 5.58 -3.63 6.68
C LYS A 193 6.48 -4.58 7.45
N ILE A 194 6.37 -5.88 7.12
CA ILE A 194 7.15 -6.96 7.73
C ILE A 194 7.51 -7.97 6.64
N ASN A 195 8.78 -8.36 6.60
CA ASN A 195 9.30 -9.47 5.81
C ASN A 195 9.63 -10.65 6.73
N ILE A 196 8.89 -11.76 6.60
CA ILE A 196 9.07 -12.96 7.43
C ILE A 196 10.04 -13.94 6.75
N CYS A 197 11.08 -14.36 7.47
CA CYS A 197 12.04 -15.33 6.96
C CYS A 197 11.48 -16.76 6.94
N ASP A 198 10.98 -17.21 5.79
CA ASP A 198 10.45 -18.59 5.59
C ASP A 198 11.57 -19.61 5.24
N SER A 199 12.72 -19.13 4.77
CA SER A 199 13.78 -19.98 4.24
C SER A 199 14.81 -20.45 5.28
N LYS A 200 15.03 -21.77 5.34
CA LYS A 200 16.16 -22.38 6.07
C LYS A 200 17.51 -21.85 5.56
N GLY A 201 17.65 -21.67 4.24
CA GLY A 201 18.89 -21.17 3.63
C GLY A 201 19.19 -19.73 4.03
N VAL A 202 18.19 -18.86 3.98
CA VAL A 202 18.34 -17.46 4.43
C VAL A 202 18.72 -17.41 5.91
N ASN A 203 18.04 -18.19 6.75
CA ASN A 203 18.36 -18.24 8.17
C ASN A 203 19.77 -18.77 8.45
N PHE A 204 20.23 -19.77 7.69
CA PHE A 204 21.59 -20.30 7.80
C PHE A 204 22.66 -19.27 7.42
N PHE A 205 22.51 -18.57 6.29
CA PHE A 205 23.50 -17.57 5.84
C PHE A 205 23.50 -16.28 6.67
N ASN A 206 22.45 -16.05 7.47
CA ASN A 206 22.39 -15.01 8.48
C ASN A 206 22.70 -15.50 9.91
N PHE A 207 23.44 -16.60 10.05
CA PHE A 207 23.89 -17.14 11.36
C PHE A 207 22.77 -17.39 12.37
N HIS A 208 21.58 -17.77 11.91
CA HIS A 208 20.42 -18.01 12.77
C HIS A 208 19.93 -16.79 13.56
N ALA A 209 20.24 -15.58 13.11
CA ALA A 209 19.82 -14.35 13.79
C ALA A 209 18.29 -14.16 13.83
N PHE A 210 17.52 -14.93 13.03
CA PHE A 210 16.07 -14.86 12.99
C PHE A 210 15.40 -16.17 13.41
N LYS A 211 14.32 -16.05 14.17
CA LYS A 211 13.39 -17.18 14.39
C LYS A 211 12.68 -17.44 13.07
N ARG A 212 12.89 -18.63 12.50
CA ARG A 212 12.17 -19.06 11.29
C ARG A 212 10.69 -19.26 11.63
N VAL A 213 9.82 -18.59 10.89
CA VAL A 213 8.37 -18.80 10.92
C VAL A 213 7.94 -19.06 9.47
N THR A 214 7.20 -20.15 9.24
CA THR A 214 6.75 -20.44 7.87
C THR A 214 5.52 -19.62 7.53
N GLY A 215 5.33 -19.25 6.26
CA GLY A 215 4.14 -18.50 5.86
C GLY A 215 2.83 -19.20 6.22
N VAL A 216 2.82 -20.55 6.18
CA VAL A 216 1.66 -21.37 6.56
C VAL A 216 1.37 -21.29 8.06
N ASP A 217 2.40 -21.32 8.90
CA ASP A 217 2.22 -21.27 10.35
C ASP A 217 1.80 -19.86 10.78
N PHE A 218 2.40 -18.82 10.20
CA PHE A 218 2.00 -17.45 10.46
C PHE A 218 0.57 -17.13 10.00
N MET A 219 0.15 -17.64 8.83
CA MET A 219 -1.24 -17.53 8.38
C MET A 219 -2.21 -18.14 9.40
N LYS A 220 -1.86 -19.29 10.01
CA LYS A 220 -2.70 -19.93 11.04
C LYS A 220 -2.78 -19.11 12.32
N GLU A 221 -1.66 -18.53 12.77
CA GLU A 221 -1.64 -17.60 13.90
C GLU A 221 -2.52 -16.37 13.61
N LEU A 222 -2.49 -15.84 12.39
CA LEU A 222 -3.39 -14.75 11.99
C LEU A 222 -4.86 -15.17 11.94
N CYS A 223 -5.19 -16.40 11.55
CA CYS A 223 -6.56 -16.91 11.63
C CYS A 223 -7.03 -17.03 13.10
N GLU A 224 -6.15 -17.42 14.02
CA GLU A 224 -6.46 -17.47 15.45
C GLU A 224 -6.75 -16.07 16.01
N ILE A 225 -5.89 -15.10 15.71
CA ILE A 225 -6.10 -13.70 16.09
C ILE A 225 -7.38 -13.14 15.47
N ALA A 226 -7.61 -13.37 14.17
CA ALA A 226 -8.80 -12.88 13.50
C ALA A 226 -10.09 -13.45 14.10
N GLN A 227 -10.06 -14.69 14.57
CA GLN A 227 -11.17 -15.30 15.29
C GLN A 227 -11.41 -14.63 16.64
N GLU A 228 -10.35 -14.38 17.42
CA GLU A 228 -10.43 -13.76 18.76
C GLU A 228 -10.90 -12.31 18.69
N GLU A 229 -10.36 -11.55 17.75
CA GLU A 229 -10.63 -10.12 17.54
C GLU A 229 -11.83 -9.85 16.61
N GLN A 230 -12.50 -10.91 16.13
CA GLN A 230 -13.64 -10.83 15.20
C GLN A 230 -13.35 -10.09 13.88
N LEU A 231 -12.13 -10.22 13.38
CA LEU A 231 -11.70 -9.63 12.11
C LEU A 231 -12.21 -10.47 10.93
N SER A 232 -12.61 -9.78 9.87
CA SER A 232 -13.09 -10.38 8.63
C SER A 232 -11.96 -10.67 7.64
N LEU A 233 -11.97 -11.89 7.08
CA LEU A 233 -10.99 -12.37 6.11
C LEU A 233 -11.57 -12.42 4.70
N TYR A 234 -10.74 -12.11 3.71
CA TYR A 234 -10.96 -12.43 2.30
C TYR A 234 -9.86 -13.35 1.77
N LEU A 235 -10.25 -14.41 1.06
CA LEU A 235 -9.34 -15.40 0.49
C LEU A 235 -9.21 -15.20 -1.02
N LEU A 236 -8.03 -14.83 -1.51
CA LEU A 236 -7.81 -14.54 -2.92
C LEU A 236 -6.72 -15.45 -3.49
N GLY A 237 -7.03 -16.24 -4.51
CA GLY A 237 -6.05 -17.10 -5.20
C GLY A 237 -6.33 -18.58 -5.04
N SER A 238 -6.67 -19.29 -6.10
CA SER A 238 -6.71 -20.76 -6.15
C SER A 238 -6.60 -21.25 -7.58
N GLU A 239 -6.39 -22.55 -7.79
CA GLU A 239 -6.42 -23.15 -9.13
C GLU A 239 -7.85 -23.27 -9.68
N SER A 240 -8.86 -23.30 -8.81
CA SER A 240 -10.28 -23.38 -9.18
C SER A 240 -11.20 -22.93 -8.03
N GLU A 241 -12.47 -22.66 -8.35
CA GLU A 241 -13.53 -22.39 -7.35
C GLU A 241 -13.63 -23.55 -6.34
N GLU A 242 -13.62 -24.79 -6.82
CA GLU A 242 -13.71 -25.98 -5.95
C GLU A 242 -12.60 -26.03 -4.88
N VAL A 243 -11.38 -25.58 -5.23
CA VAL A 243 -10.25 -25.55 -4.30
C VAL A 243 -10.44 -24.46 -3.24
N ILE A 244 -10.98 -23.30 -3.62
CA ILE A 244 -11.17 -22.18 -2.68
C ILE A 244 -12.37 -22.40 -1.76
N ASP A 245 -13.44 -23.01 -2.26
CA ASP A 245 -14.59 -23.44 -1.44
C ASP A 245 -14.16 -24.47 -0.39
N LYS A 246 -13.34 -25.45 -0.80
CA LYS A 246 -12.79 -26.46 0.12
C LYS A 246 -11.86 -25.84 1.16
N LEU A 247 -11.06 -24.84 0.78
CA LEU A 247 -10.23 -24.07 1.70
C LEU A 247 -11.09 -23.34 2.73
N GLU A 248 -12.12 -22.62 2.28
CA GLU A 248 -13.04 -21.88 3.14
C GLU A 248 -13.72 -22.82 4.14
N GLN A 249 -14.24 -23.96 3.68
CA GLN A 249 -14.88 -24.96 4.55
C GLN A 249 -13.92 -25.47 5.63
N LYS A 250 -12.69 -25.82 5.27
CA LYS A 250 -11.70 -26.31 6.24
C LYS A 250 -11.26 -25.26 7.25
N LEU A 251 -11.17 -24.00 6.83
CA LEU A 251 -10.88 -22.91 7.74
C LEU A 251 -12.03 -22.71 8.73
N LYS A 252 -13.29 -22.78 8.29
CA LYS A 252 -14.47 -22.73 9.16
C LYS A 252 -14.57 -23.92 10.11
N ASP A 253 -14.28 -25.14 9.63
CA ASP A 253 -14.27 -26.34 10.48
C ASP A 253 -13.22 -26.25 11.58
N LYS A 254 -12.05 -25.67 11.27
CA LYS A 254 -10.95 -25.51 12.22
C LYS A 254 -11.11 -24.31 13.14
N TYR A 255 -11.70 -23.23 12.64
CA TYR A 255 -11.90 -21.95 13.34
C TYR A 255 -13.39 -21.55 13.26
N PRO A 256 -14.26 -22.12 14.13
CA PRO A 256 -15.71 -21.96 14.01
C PRO A 256 -16.23 -20.53 14.14
N ASN A 257 -15.48 -19.63 14.79
CA ASN A 257 -15.88 -18.22 14.95
C ASN A 257 -15.19 -17.30 13.92
N LEU A 258 -14.44 -17.86 12.96
CA LEU A 258 -13.73 -17.09 11.95
C LEU A 258 -14.70 -16.51 10.92
N THR A 259 -14.64 -15.20 10.70
CA THR A 259 -15.46 -14.54 9.68
C THR A 259 -14.72 -14.50 8.36
N ILE A 260 -15.18 -15.28 7.37
CA ILE A 260 -14.72 -15.20 5.99
C ILE A 260 -15.82 -14.48 5.19
N CYS A 261 -15.55 -13.24 4.76
CA CYS A 261 -16.56 -12.40 4.10
C CYS A 261 -16.64 -12.63 2.58
N GLY A 262 -15.61 -13.26 2.01
CA GLY A 262 -15.58 -13.67 0.60
C GLY A 262 -14.32 -14.45 0.24
N SER A 263 -14.39 -15.11 -0.91
CA SER A 263 -13.30 -15.83 -1.52
C SER A 263 -13.41 -15.76 -3.04
N HIS A 264 -12.27 -15.72 -3.73
CA HIS A 264 -12.24 -15.73 -5.20
C HIS A 264 -10.95 -16.38 -5.73
N PRO A 265 -10.98 -17.21 -6.79
CA PRO A 265 -9.78 -17.83 -7.37
C PRO A 265 -8.74 -16.83 -7.88
N GLY A 266 -9.21 -15.63 -8.22
CA GLY A 266 -8.41 -14.51 -8.71
C GLY A 266 -8.38 -14.42 -10.23
N PRO A 267 -7.74 -13.36 -10.76
CA PRO A 267 -7.65 -13.19 -12.21
C PRO A 267 -6.56 -14.09 -12.78
N GLU A 268 -6.60 -14.30 -14.11
CA GLU A 268 -5.47 -14.91 -14.81
C GLU A 268 -4.28 -13.94 -14.81
N ILE A 269 -3.16 -14.39 -14.24
CA ILE A 269 -1.97 -13.57 -14.06
C ILE A 269 -0.78 -14.20 -14.77
N GLU A 270 -0.09 -13.40 -15.58
CA GLU A 270 1.17 -13.73 -16.21
C GLU A 270 2.28 -12.77 -15.76
N ILE A 271 3.53 -13.19 -15.91
CA ILE A 271 4.70 -12.33 -15.69
C ILE A 271 5.26 -11.94 -17.04
N ILE A 272 5.30 -10.64 -17.30
CA ILE A 272 5.89 -10.04 -18.49
C ILE A 272 7.25 -9.49 -18.08
N SER A 273 8.33 -10.10 -18.58
CA SER A 273 9.70 -9.66 -18.33
C SER A 273 10.17 -8.73 -19.45
N GLU A 274 10.46 -7.47 -19.13
CA GLU A 274 10.90 -6.45 -20.09
C GLU A 274 12.12 -5.72 -19.54
N ALA A 275 13.22 -5.71 -20.30
CA ALA A 275 14.48 -5.05 -19.92
C ALA A 275 15.01 -5.43 -18.52
N GLY A 276 14.80 -6.68 -18.09
CA GLY A 276 15.24 -7.16 -16.77
C GLY A 276 14.26 -6.85 -15.62
N ILE A 277 13.12 -6.22 -15.91
CA ILE A 277 12.08 -5.91 -14.93
C ILE A 277 10.88 -6.81 -15.16
N ASN A 278 10.37 -7.44 -14.10
CA ASN A 278 9.17 -8.26 -14.15
C ASN A 278 7.93 -7.42 -13.81
N LYS A 279 6.93 -7.46 -14.70
CA LYS A 279 5.64 -6.79 -14.52
C LYS A 279 4.50 -7.81 -14.53
N LEU A 280 3.37 -7.43 -13.95
CA LEU A 280 2.14 -8.20 -14.04
C LEU A 280 1.45 -7.98 -15.39
N GLY A 281 1.20 -9.08 -16.10
CA GLY A 281 0.17 -9.15 -17.14
C GLY A 281 -1.12 -9.66 -16.52
N VAL A 282 -2.16 -8.83 -16.53
CA VAL A 282 -3.50 -9.19 -16.04
C VAL A 282 -4.54 -8.45 -16.86
N ASP A 283 -5.67 -9.09 -17.16
CA ASP A 283 -6.81 -8.41 -17.76
C ASP A 283 -7.35 -7.37 -16.77
N LYS A 284 -7.41 -6.11 -17.21
CA LYS A 284 -7.77 -4.99 -16.32
C LYS A 284 -9.23 -5.03 -15.91
N ASP A 285 -10.13 -5.43 -16.81
CA ASP A 285 -11.56 -5.42 -16.53
C ASP A 285 -11.92 -6.55 -15.58
N ASP A 286 -11.30 -7.71 -15.75
CA ASP A 286 -11.43 -8.84 -14.81
C ASP A 286 -10.88 -8.48 -13.43
N ASN A 287 -9.66 -7.95 -13.37
CA ASN A 287 -9.04 -7.54 -12.11
C ASN A 287 -9.84 -6.45 -11.38
N ASN A 288 -10.40 -5.47 -12.11
CA ASN A 288 -11.21 -4.40 -11.53
C ASN A 288 -12.52 -4.92 -10.93
N LYS A 289 -13.14 -5.98 -11.49
CA LYS A 289 -14.31 -6.62 -10.89
C LYS A 289 -13.99 -7.25 -9.54
N ILE A 290 -12.85 -7.93 -9.46
CA ILE A 290 -12.37 -8.56 -8.22
C ILE A 290 -12.05 -7.50 -7.17
N ILE A 291 -11.34 -6.43 -7.54
CA ILE A 291 -11.09 -5.29 -6.65
C ILE A 291 -12.40 -4.70 -6.14
N HIS A 292 -13.37 -4.47 -7.04
CA HIS A 292 -14.69 -3.95 -6.66
C HIS A 292 -15.42 -4.87 -5.70
N GLU A 293 -15.36 -6.19 -5.91
CA GLU A 293 -15.92 -7.17 -4.98
C GLU A 293 -15.27 -7.06 -3.59
N ILE A 294 -13.93 -7.03 -3.52
CA ILE A 294 -13.20 -6.90 -2.26
C ILE A 294 -13.60 -5.59 -1.55
N ILE A 295 -13.72 -4.48 -2.27
CA ILE A 295 -14.17 -3.19 -1.71
C ILE A 295 -15.58 -3.32 -1.12
N MET A 296 -16.50 -3.98 -1.83
CA MET A 296 -17.88 -4.16 -1.38
C MET A 296 -17.99 -5.09 -0.16
N LYS A 297 -17.15 -6.12 -0.10
CA LYS A 297 -17.06 -7.03 1.06
C LYS A 297 -16.35 -6.40 2.25
N SER A 298 -15.47 -5.43 1.99
CA SER A 298 -14.78 -4.62 3.00
C SER A 298 -14.06 -5.46 4.08
N PRO A 299 -13.21 -6.44 3.70
CA PRO A 299 -12.46 -7.25 4.66
C PRO A 299 -11.47 -6.42 5.47
N ASP A 300 -11.12 -6.91 6.65
CA ASP A 300 -10.04 -6.36 7.46
C ASP A 300 -8.69 -6.97 7.04
N ILE A 301 -8.67 -8.26 6.67
CA ILE A 301 -7.47 -8.97 6.21
C ILE A 301 -7.70 -9.64 4.84
N VAL A 302 -6.72 -9.54 3.94
CA VAL A 302 -6.72 -10.24 2.64
C VAL A 302 -5.52 -11.19 2.52
N PHE A 303 -5.80 -12.47 2.31
CA PHE A 303 -4.76 -13.46 1.97
C PHE A 303 -4.68 -13.66 0.46
N VAL A 304 -3.49 -13.53 -0.11
CA VAL A 304 -3.27 -13.64 -1.56
C VAL A 304 -2.35 -14.81 -1.89
N ALA A 305 -2.79 -15.73 -2.75
CA ALA A 305 -2.12 -16.99 -3.07
C ALA A 305 -1.84 -17.18 -4.58
N PHE A 306 -1.43 -16.14 -5.29
CA PHE A 306 -1.07 -16.23 -6.73
C PHE A 306 0.30 -16.87 -7.00
N GLY A 307 1.05 -17.14 -5.93
CA GLY A 307 2.39 -17.69 -6.00
C GLY A 307 3.46 -16.62 -6.19
N HIS A 308 4.70 -17.09 -6.08
CA HIS A 308 5.93 -16.30 -6.10
C HIS A 308 5.94 -15.24 -7.22
N LEU A 309 6.35 -14.02 -6.88
CA LEU A 309 6.42 -12.83 -7.74
C LEU A 309 5.04 -12.25 -8.03
N LYS A 310 4.08 -13.08 -8.46
CA LYS A 310 2.73 -12.65 -8.83
C LYS A 310 1.98 -12.02 -7.66
N GLN A 311 1.97 -12.67 -6.50
CA GLN A 311 1.21 -12.21 -5.33
C GLN A 311 1.78 -10.92 -4.75
N GLU A 312 3.11 -10.79 -4.67
CA GLU A 312 3.76 -9.58 -4.14
C GLU A 312 3.52 -8.39 -5.07
N LEU A 313 3.69 -8.59 -6.38
CA LEU A 313 3.42 -7.55 -7.37
C LEU A 313 1.94 -7.16 -7.38
N TRP A 314 1.01 -8.10 -7.18
CA TRP A 314 -0.41 -7.82 -7.22
C TRP A 314 -0.83 -6.98 -6.01
N ILE A 315 -0.38 -7.40 -4.82
CA ILE A 315 -0.62 -6.66 -3.57
C ILE A 315 -0.07 -5.23 -3.72
N TYR A 316 1.18 -5.09 -4.17
CA TYR A 316 1.81 -3.78 -4.29
C TYR A 316 1.12 -2.86 -5.32
N ASN A 317 0.67 -3.41 -6.45
CA ASN A 317 0.11 -2.60 -7.53
C ASN A 317 -1.37 -2.24 -7.34
N PHE A 318 -2.15 -3.07 -6.64
CA PHE A 318 -3.60 -2.96 -6.64
C PHE A 318 -4.20 -2.75 -5.24
N LEU A 319 -3.50 -3.09 -4.16
CA LEU A 319 -4.12 -2.93 -2.84
C LEU A 319 -4.30 -1.47 -2.45
N SER A 320 -3.54 -0.54 -3.04
CA SER A 320 -3.76 0.91 -2.88
C SER A 320 -5.18 1.35 -3.29
N ASP A 321 -5.84 0.58 -4.15
CA ASP A 321 -7.18 0.89 -4.65
C ASP A 321 -8.29 0.46 -3.66
N ILE A 322 -7.93 -0.20 -2.54
CA ILE A 322 -8.88 -0.83 -1.61
C ILE A 322 -8.84 -0.16 -0.21
N PRO A 323 -9.69 0.84 0.08
CA PRO A 323 -9.47 1.82 1.15
C PRO A 323 -9.62 1.36 2.62
N LYS A 324 -10.01 0.10 2.91
CA LYS A 324 -10.32 -0.38 4.29
C LYS A 324 -9.48 -1.58 4.75
N ILE A 325 -8.53 -2.08 3.96
CA ILE A 325 -7.78 -3.27 4.38
C ILE A 325 -6.76 -2.91 5.48
N GLU A 326 -6.82 -3.58 6.63
CA GLU A 326 -5.82 -3.41 7.68
C GLU A 326 -4.53 -4.15 7.35
N LEU A 327 -4.66 -5.33 6.73
CA LEU A 327 -3.53 -6.21 6.42
C LEU A 327 -3.75 -7.00 5.12
N ALA A 328 -2.74 -7.06 4.24
CA ALA A 328 -2.66 -8.11 3.23
C ALA A 328 -1.39 -8.95 3.37
N MET A 329 -1.51 -10.24 3.10
CA MET A 329 -0.37 -11.15 3.18
C MET A 329 -0.32 -12.07 1.97
N GLY A 330 0.86 -12.14 1.35
CA GLY A 330 1.16 -13.18 0.37
C GLY A 330 1.39 -14.51 1.09
N VAL A 331 0.53 -15.51 0.84
CA VAL A 331 0.55 -16.79 1.56
C VAL A 331 1.12 -17.95 0.74
N GLY A 332 1.44 -17.71 -0.53
CA GLY A 332 2.04 -18.71 -1.41
C GLY A 332 1.22 -20.00 -1.46
N GLY A 333 1.90 -21.15 -1.32
CA GLY A 333 1.25 -22.46 -1.34
C GLY A 333 0.50 -22.84 -0.06
N ALA A 334 0.24 -21.92 0.88
CA ALA A 334 -0.47 -22.24 2.11
C ALA A 334 -1.89 -22.76 1.86
N PHE A 335 -2.59 -22.14 0.91
CA PHE A 335 -3.94 -22.53 0.53
C PHE A 335 -3.98 -23.98 0.03
N ASP A 336 -3.04 -24.38 -0.81
CA ASP A 336 -2.94 -25.77 -1.32
C ASP A 336 -2.78 -26.81 -0.21
N TYR A 337 -2.08 -26.44 0.87
CA TYR A 337 -1.87 -27.34 2.01
C TYR A 337 -3.08 -27.43 2.92
N ILE A 338 -3.78 -26.31 3.12
CA ILE A 338 -4.95 -26.27 3.98
C ILE A 338 -6.13 -26.95 3.27
N SER A 339 -6.33 -26.68 1.97
CA SER A 339 -7.35 -27.34 1.15
C SER A 339 -7.05 -28.83 0.90
N GLU A 340 -5.82 -29.28 1.16
CA GLU A 340 -5.29 -30.60 0.78
C GLU A 340 -5.41 -30.87 -0.73
N SER A 341 -5.37 -29.83 -1.58
CA SER A 341 -5.21 -30.00 -3.02
C SER A 341 -3.85 -30.60 -3.35
N LYS A 342 -2.82 -30.32 -2.53
CA LYS A 342 -1.46 -30.87 -2.67
C LYS A 342 -1.01 -31.59 -1.41
N THR A 343 -0.37 -32.75 -1.61
CA THR A 343 0.20 -33.53 -0.51
C THR A 343 1.49 -32.88 0.00
N ARG A 344 1.60 -32.69 1.31
CA ARG A 344 2.81 -32.17 1.95
C ARG A 344 3.87 -33.27 2.09
N ALA A 345 5.15 -32.91 2.11
CA ALA A 345 6.22 -33.87 2.35
C ALA A 345 6.09 -34.53 3.74
N PRO A 346 6.50 -35.80 3.91
CA PRO A 346 6.53 -36.46 5.21
C PRO A 346 7.26 -35.64 6.28
N GLU A 347 6.84 -35.76 7.56
CA GLU A 347 7.39 -34.95 8.65
C GLU A 347 8.92 -35.06 8.79
N TRP A 348 9.47 -36.25 8.64
CA TRP A 348 10.92 -36.47 8.74
C TRP A 348 11.67 -35.66 7.67
N MET A 349 11.16 -35.61 6.42
CA MET A 349 11.74 -34.81 5.33
C MET A 349 11.66 -33.31 5.64
N ARG A 350 10.55 -32.84 6.22
CA ARG A 350 10.36 -31.44 6.63
C ARG A 350 11.36 -31.05 7.72
N LYS A 351 11.52 -31.91 8.74
CA LYS A 351 12.46 -31.70 9.85
C LYS A 351 13.90 -31.57 9.36
N ILE A 352 14.36 -32.48 8.49
CA ILE A 352 15.71 -32.41 7.91
C ILE A 352 15.86 -31.33 6.81
N GLY A 353 14.75 -30.79 6.27
CA GLY A 353 14.76 -29.70 5.30
C GLY A 353 14.74 -30.10 3.83
N PHE A 354 14.33 -31.34 3.53
CA PHE A 354 14.20 -31.88 2.17
C PHE A 354 12.78 -31.77 1.59
N GLU A 355 11.92 -30.90 2.16
CA GLU A 355 10.59 -30.63 1.60
C GLU A 355 10.67 -30.18 0.13
N TRP A 356 11.71 -29.44 -0.23
CA TRP A 356 11.95 -28.97 -1.60
C TRP A 356 12.19 -30.12 -2.58
N LEU A 357 12.82 -31.22 -2.15
CA LEU A 357 13.13 -32.37 -3.01
C LEU A 357 11.86 -33.15 -3.33
N TYR A 358 11.01 -33.34 -2.31
CA TYR A 358 9.68 -33.93 -2.50
C TYR A 358 8.82 -33.12 -3.47
N ARG A 359 8.90 -31.78 -3.40
CA ARG A 359 8.20 -30.89 -4.34
C ARG A 359 8.74 -31.01 -5.77
N VAL A 360 10.05 -31.06 -5.99
CA VAL A 360 10.61 -31.27 -7.35
C VAL A 360 10.22 -32.62 -7.93
N TYR A 361 10.17 -33.67 -7.11
CA TYR A 361 9.67 -34.96 -7.54
C TYR A 361 8.22 -34.89 -8.07
N LYS A 362 7.37 -34.08 -7.43
CA LYS A 362 5.97 -33.87 -7.85
C LYS A 362 5.82 -32.81 -8.96
N GLU A 363 6.70 -31.81 -8.99
CA GLU A 363 6.64 -30.64 -9.88
C GLU A 363 8.03 -30.36 -10.49
N PRO A 364 8.43 -31.10 -11.54
CA PRO A 364 9.80 -31.08 -12.06
C PRO A 364 10.30 -29.70 -12.51
N TRP A 365 9.40 -28.83 -12.99
CA TRP A 365 9.73 -27.47 -13.40
C TRP A 365 10.25 -26.58 -12.25
N ARG A 366 9.98 -26.95 -10.98
CA ARG A 366 10.52 -26.24 -9.81
C ARG A 366 12.04 -26.36 -9.68
N ILE A 367 12.71 -27.24 -10.42
CA ILE A 367 14.16 -27.39 -10.30
C ILE A 367 14.94 -26.10 -10.59
N LYS A 368 14.44 -25.25 -11.51
CA LYS A 368 15.05 -23.93 -11.81
C LYS A 368 15.05 -23.02 -10.58
N ARG A 369 13.95 -23.02 -9.84
CA ARG A 369 13.74 -22.27 -8.61
C ARG A 369 14.68 -22.73 -7.49
N ILE A 370 14.81 -24.04 -7.34
CA ILE A 370 15.74 -24.64 -6.37
C ILE A 370 17.18 -24.33 -6.72
N PHE A 371 17.53 -24.36 -8.01
CA PHE A 371 18.87 -23.99 -8.44
C PHE A 371 19.22 -22.55 -8.03
N LYS A 372 18.30 -21.60 -8.21
CA LYS A 372 18.46 -20.22 -7.71
C LYS A 372 18.68 -20.20 -6.20
N ALA A 373 17.81 -20.86 -5.43
CA ALA A 373 17.87 -20.85 -3.97
C ALA A 373 19.10 -21.55 -3.36
N VAL A 374 19.59 -22.64 -3.97
CA VAL A 374 20.67 -23.47 -3.42
C VAL A 374 22.04 -23.08 -3.95
N PHE A 375 22.15 -22.64 -5.19
CA PHE A 375 23.46 -22.33 -5.80
C PHE A 375 23.66 -20.83 -6.00
N ILE A 376 22.70 -20.13 -6.61
CA ILE A 376 22.87 -18.71 -6.94
C ILE A 376 22.84 -17.85 -5.67
N PHE A 377 21.91 -18.11 -4.76
CA PHE A 377 21.76 -17.33 -3.54
C PHE A 377 23.02 -17.35 -2.64
N PRO A 378 23.65 -18.50 -2.32
CA PRO A 378 24.92 -18.50 -1.57
C PRO A 378 26.06 -17.78 -2.28
N LEU A 379 26.15 -17.90 -3.61
CA LEU A 379 27.17 -17.22 -4.40
C LEU A 379 26.99 -15.69 -4.34
N LEU A 380 25.75 -15.21 -4.45
CA LEU A 380 25.43 -13.79 -4.32
C LEU A 380 25.79 -13.26 -2.92
N ILE A 381 25.42 -13.98 -1.85
CA ILE A 381 25.80 -13.59 -0.49
C ILE A 381 27.32 -13.58 -0.31
N GLY A 382 28.02 -14.59 -0.83
CA GLY A 382 29.48 -14.67 -0.75
C GLY A 382 30.16 -13.51 -1.47
N TYR A 383 29.70 -13.18 -2.68
CA TYR A 383 30.18 -12.06 -3.47
C TYR A 383 29.91 -10.71 -2.79
N ASP A 384 28.73 -10.53 -2.20
CA ASP A 384 28.34 -9.24 -1.63
C ASP A 384 28.93 -9.00 -0.23
N LYS A 385 29.17 -10.06 0.56
CA LYS A 385 29.99 -9.99 1.79
C LYS A 385 31.43 -9.52 1.50
N VAL A 386 31.96 -9.84 0.32
CA VAL A 386 33.28 -9.36 -0.14
C VAL A 386 33.22 -7.89 -0.58
N LYS A 387 32.08 -7.40 -1.08
CA LYS A 387 31.90 -6.02 -1.57
C LYS A 387 31.25 -5.03 -0.58
N LYS A 388 30.80 -5.47 0.60
CA LYS A 388 30.10 -4.65 1.62
C LYS A 388 28.87 -3.88 1.09
N SER A 389 28.11 -4.43 0.12
CA SER A 389 27.02 -3.69 -0.54
C SER A 389 25.60 -4.16 -0.21
N PHE A 390 25.41 -5.01 0.81
CA PHE A 390 24.08 -5.47 1.22
C PHE A 390 23.30 -4.31 1.89
N LYS A 391 22.62 -3.50 1.07
CA LYS A 391 21.53 -2.63 1.55
C LYS A 391 20.40 -3.55 2.01
N LYS A 392 20.14 -3.47 3.31
CA LYS A 392 19.11 -4.14 4.12
C LYS A 392 17.84 -4.52 3.31
N ILE A 393 17.66 -5.81 3.03
CA ILE A 393 16.38 -6.41 2.57
C ILE A 393 15.79 -7.34 3.65
N ILE A 394 16.46 -7.52 4.79
CA ILE A 394 15.97 -8.33 5.91
C ILE A 394 16.25 -7.63 7.23
#